data_AF-A0A953YQZ5-F1
#
_entry.id   AF-A0A953YQZ5-F1
#
_cell.length_a   1.000
_cell.length_b   1.000
_cell.length_c   1.000
_cell.angle_alpha   90.00
_cell.angle_beta   90.00
_cell.angle_gamma   90.00
#
_symmetry.space_group_name_H-M   'P 1'
#
loop_
_entity.id
_entity.type
_entity.pdbx_description
1 polymer ?
#
loop_
_entity_poly.entity_id
_entity_poly.type
_entity_poly.pdbx_seq_one_letter_code
_entity_poly.pdbx_strand_id
1 'polypeptide(L)'
;TLSLFGTPIHRAVGTAAVFGLVIAAPGVIGYLWNGQGVEGRPPFSFGYVSLPAAAVLGVATVIFAPMGAHLAHTLNRTWLKRCFAVFLAITAYRMLT
;
A
#
# COMPACT_ATOMS: atom_id res chain seq x y z
N THR A 1 -16.84 -9.06 0.08
CA THR A 1 -18.24 -8.59 0.24
C THR A 1 -18.71 -7.68 -0.91
N LEU A 2 -17.91 -6.74 -1.44
CA LEU A 2 -18.32 -5.92 -2.61
C LEU A 2 -18.38 -6.65 -3.98
N SER A 3 -17.60 -7.72 -4.17
CA SER A 3 -17.68 -8.52 -5.42
C SER A 3 -18.96 -9.33 -5.56
N LEU A 4 -19.77 -9.44 -4.50
CA LEU A 4 -21.08 -10.13 -4.51
C LEU A 4 -22.16 -9.27 -5.20
N PHE A 5 -21.99 -7.94 -5.22
CA PHE A 5 -22.96 -6.97 -5.75
C PHE A 5 -22.72 -6.58 -7.22
N GLY A 6 -21.94 -7.36 -7.97
CA GLY A 6 -21.72 -7.13 -9.41
C GLY A 6 -20.84 -5.92 -9.76
N THR A 7 -20.33 -5.16 -8.79
CA THR A 7 -19.49 -3.99 -9.04
C THR A 7 -18.15 -4.35 -9.68
N PRO A 8 -17.62 -3.51 -10.61
CA PRO A 8 -16.33 -3.75 -11.25
C PRO A 8 -15.24 -3.88 -10.19
N ILE A 9 -14.37 -4.88 -10.32
CA ILE A 9 -13.33 -5.15 -9.31
C ILE A 9 -12.39 -3.93 -9.16
N HIS A 10 -12.20 -3.16 -10.24
CA HIS A 10 -11.51 -1.87 -10.26
C HIS A 10 -12.11 -0.84 -9.30
N ARG A 11 -13.44 -0.78 -9.15
CA ARG A 11 -14.08 0.15 -8.20
C ARG A 11 -13.89 -0.28 -6.75
N ALA A 12 -13.95 -1.59 -6.47
CA ALA A 12 -13.69 -2.11 -5.13
C ALA A 12 -12.23 -1.90 -4.69
N VAL A 13 -11.28 -2.03 -5.62
CA VAL A 13 -9.86 -1.74 -5.36
C VAL A 13 -9.63 -0.24 -5.18
N GLY A 14 -10.29 0.60 -6.00
CA GLY A 14 -10.20 2.06 -5.87
C GLY A 14 -10.69 2.58 -4.52
N THR A 15 -11.81 2.07 -4.00
CA THR A 15 -12.30 2.46 -2.67
C THR A 15 -11.37 1.98 -1.55
N ALA A 16 -10.82 0.77 -1.66
CA ALA A 16 -9.84 0.26 -0.70
C ALA A 16 -8.57 1.14 -0.64
N ALA A 17 -8.10 1.63 -1.79
CA ALA A 17 -6.95 2.55 -1.85
C ALA A 17 -7.22 3.87 -1.10
N VAL A 18 -8.44 4.43 -1.21
CA VAL A 18 -8.82 5.63 -0.46
C VAL A 18 -8.78 5.38 1.05
N PHE A 19 -9.33 4.25 1.52
CA PHE A 19 -9.23 3.89 2.93
C PHE A 19 -7.78 3.71 3.39
N GLY A 20 -6.93 3.09 2.57
CA GLY A 20 -5.50 2.98 2.83
C GLY A 20 -4.82 4.34 3.01
N LEU A 21 -5.14 5.33 2.16
CA LEU A 21 -4.64 6.70 2.29
C LEU A 21 -5.11 7.36 3.60
N VAL A 22 -6.41 7.25 3.91
CA VAL A 22 -6.99 7.84 5.13
C VAL A 22 -6.38 7.24 6.40
N ILE A 23 -6.05 5.94 6.40
CA ILE A 23 -5.40 5.27 7.54
C ILE A 23 -3.91 5.61 7.61
N ALA A 24 -3.23 5.72 6.47
CA ALA A 24 -1.80 6.04 6.41
C ALA A 24 -1.49 7.44 6.96
N ALA A 25 -2.36 8.43 6.72
CA ALA A 25 -2.16 9.81 7.16
C ALA A 25 -1.92 9.95 8.69
N PRO A 26 -2.83 9.51 9.58
CA PRO A 26 -2.60 9.56 11.02
C PRO A 26 -1.48 8.62 11.47
N GLY A 27 -1.24 7.51 10.78
CA GLY A 27 -0.11 6.61 11.07
C GLY A 27 1.24 7.30 10.90
N VAL A 28 1.44 8.00 9.77
CA VAL A 28 2.66 8.79 9.52
C VAL A 28 2.79 9.92 10.53
N ILE A 29 1.70 10.63 10.85
CA ILE A 29 1.71 11.69 11.87
C ILE A 29 2.09 11.12 13.25
N GLY A 30 1.56 9.96 13.63
CA GLY A 30 1.90 9.28 14.88
C GLY A 30 3.38 8.87 14.96
N TYR A 31 3.94 8.34 13.87
CA TYR A 31 5.38 8.01 13.79
C TYR A 31 6.28 9.25 13.84
N LEU A 32 5.82 10.35 13.25
CA LEU A 32 6.53 11.63 13.29
C LEU A 32 6.56 12.22 14.69
N TRP A 33 5.43 12.14 15.42
CA TRP A 33 5.29 12.65 16.79
C TRP A 33 6.01 11.78 17.83
N ASN A 34 5.88 10.46 17.73
CA ASN A 34 6.50 9.52 18.67
C ASN A 34 8.03 9.47 18.52
N GLY A 35 8.55 9.79 17.33
CA GLY A 35 9.98 9.68 17.05
C GLY A 35 10.83 10.85 17.50
N GLN A 36 10.32 11.85 18.23
CA GLN A 36 11.06 13.09 18.52
C GLN A 36 12.17 13.01 19.61
N GLY A 37 12.39 11.87 20.28
CA GLY A 37 13.38 11.77 21.38
C GLY A 37 14.43 10.64 21.37
N VAL A 38 14.75 10.00 20.23
CA VAL A 38 15.68 8.85 20.15
C VAL A 38 17.09 9.33 19.73
N GLU A 39 18.10 9.10 20.57
CA GLU A 39 19.53 9.32 20.27
C GLU A 39 20.08 8.18 19.38
N GLY A 40 20.86 8.51 18.34
CA GLY A 40 21.43 7.54 17.38
C GLY A 40 20.86 7.60 15.95
N ARG A 41 20.18 8.69 15.58
CA ARG A 41 19.53 8.81 14.27
C ARG A 41 20.52 9.01 13.12
N PRO A 42 20.28 8.39 11.95
CA PRO A 42 20.96 8.75 10.71
C PRO A 42 20.78 10.25 10.42
N PRO A 43 21.80 10.96 9.90
CA PRO A 43 21.67 12.37 9.56
C PRO A 43 20.49 12.57 8.60
N PHE A 44 19.66 13.60 8.83
CA PHE A 44 18.41 13.92 8.10
C PHE A 44 17.15 13.07 8.44
N SER A 45 16.90 12.72 9.71
CA SER A 45 15.62 12.09 10.11
C SER A 45 14.73 13.04 10.93
N PHE A 46 13.46 13.20 10.54
CA PHE A 46 12.43 13.90 11.32
C PHE A 46 11.54 12.83 11.98
N GLY A 47 11.68 12.62 13.30
CA GLY A 47 10.99 11.54 14.00
C GLY A 47 11.55 10.15 13.67
N TYR A 48 10.69 9.12 13.59
CA TYR A 48 11.03 7.77 13.07
C TYR A 48 11.08 7.73 11.54
N VAL A 49 10.73 8.83 10.87
CA VAL A 49 10.69 8.90 9.41
C VAL A 49 12.01 9.51 8.92
N SER A 50 12.88 8.68 8.34
CA SER A 50 14.07 9.17 7.66
C SER A 50 13.65 9.85 6.35
N LEU A 51 13.91 11.17 6.21
CA LEU A 51 13.67 11.91 4.96
C LEU A 51 14.25 11.20 3.72
N PRO A 52 15.50 10.67 3.75
CA PRO A 52 16.01 9.95 2.58
C PRO A 52 15.25 8.65 2.30
N ALA A 53 14.86 7.89 3.33
CA ALA A 53 14.08 6.66 3.14
C ALA A 53 12.67 6.96 2.61
N ALA A 54 12.01 8.00 3.15
CA ALA A 54 10.70 8.45 2.68
C ALA A 54 10.78 8.99 1.24
N ALA A 55 11.84 9.72 0.88
CA ALA A 55 12.05 10.19 -0.48
C ALA A 55 12.27 9.04 -1.46
N VAL A 56 13.13 8.07 -1.12
CA VAL A 56 13.39 6.88 -1.97
C VAL A 56 12.12 6.04 -2.13
N LEU A 57 11.40 5.76 -1.05
CA LEU A 57 10.13 5.02 -1.11
C LEU A 57 9.05 5.80 -1.86
N GLY A 58 9.00 7.12 -1.69
CA GLY A 58 8.08 8.00 -2.42
C GLY A 58 8.33 7.95 -3.92
N VAL A 59 9.58 8.15 -4.36
CA VAL A 59 9.97 8.08 -5.77
C VAL A 59 9.70 6.70 -6.35
N ALA A 60 10.09 5.63 -5.65
CA ALA A 60 9.79 4.27 -6.07
C ALA A 60 8.28 4.04 -6.20
N THR A 61 7.48 4.49 -5.25
CA THR A 61 6.02 4.36 -5.28
C THR A 61 5.41 5.13 -6.46
N VAL A 62 5.85 6.35 -6.74
CA VAL A 62 5.34 7.16 -7.86
C VAL A 62 5.64 6.50 -9.21
N ILE A 63 6.74 5.75 -9.34
CA ILE A 63 7.08 5.02 -10.56
C ILE A 63 6.31 3.69 -10.65
N PHE A 64 6.24 2.92 -9.57
CA PHE A 64 5.63 1.60 -9.56
C PHE A 64 4.10 1.62 -9.49
N ALA A 65 3.49 2.63 -8.85
CA ALA A 65 2.04 2.77 -8.74
C ALA A 65 1.30 2.86 -10.11
N PRO A 66 1.71 3.72 -11.07
CA PRO A 66 1.07 3.78 -12.38
C PRO A 66 1.30 2.50 -13.20
N MET A 67 2.48 1.87 -13.09
CA MET A 67 2.74 0.57 -13.75
C MET A 67 1.77 -0.51 -13.26
N GLY A 68 1.58 -0.62 -11.93
CA GLY A 68 0.62 -1.56 -11.34
C GLY A 68 -0.83 -1.25 -11.73
N ALA A 69 -1.21 0.02 -11.75
CA ALA A 69 -2.55 0.46 -12.16
C ALA A 69 -2.83 0.15 -13.64
N HIS A 70 -1.85 0.35 -14.53
CA HIS A 70 -1.98 0.06 -15.94
C HIS A 70 -2.11 -1.45 -16.23
N LEU A 71 -1.33 -2.27 -15.52
CA LEU A 71 -1.45 -3.73 -15.58
C LEU A 71 -2.83 -4.19 -15.08
N ALA A 72 -3.32 -3.62 -13.97
CA ALA A 72 -4.65 -3.93 -13.45
C ALA A 72 -5.78 -3.54 -14.40
N HIS A 73 -5.62 -2.46 -15.18
CA HIS A 73 -6.63 -1.99 -16.13
C HIS A 73 -6.65 -2.78 -17.45
N THR A 74 -5.53 -3.41 -17.83
CA THR A 74 -5.41 -4.23 -19.06
C THR A 74 -5.78 -5.70 -18.82
N LEU A 75 -5.73 -6.19 -17.59
CA LEU A 75 -6.15 -7.55 -17.26
C LEU A 75 -7.69 -7.72 -17.31
N ASN A 76 -8.14 -8.74 -18.04
CA ASN A 76 -9.54 -9.17 -18.08
C ASN A 76 -10.05 -9.53 -16.66
N ARG A 77 -11.29 -9.15 -16.33
CA ARG A 77 -11.91 -9.28 -14.99
C ARG A 77 -11.73 -10.66 -14.34
N THR A 78 -11.76 -11.72 -15.15
CA THR A 78 -11.55 -13.11 -14.69
C THR A 78 -10.11 -13.39 -14.26
N TRP A 79 -9.13 -12.89 -15.00
CA TRP A 79 -7.70 -13.05 -14.66
C TRP A 79 -7.33 -12.24 -13.43
N LEU A 80 -7.83 -11.01 -13.31
CA LEU A 80 -7.59 -10.18 -12.13
C LEU A 80 -8.12 -10.84 -10.84
N LYS A 81 -9.31 -11.46 -10.90
CA LYS A 81 -9.88 -12.20 -9.78
C LYS A 81 -9.04 -13.43 -9.40
N ARG A 82 -8.53 -14.17 -10.39
CA ARG A 82 -7.65 -15.34 -10.17
C ARG A 82 -6.31 -14.94 -9.56
N CYS A 83 -5.64 -13.92 -10.10
CA CYS A 83 -4.37 -13.43 -9.54
C CYS A 83 -4.52 -12.96 -8.09
N PHE A 84 -5.61 -12.24 -7.78
CA PHE A 84 -5.87 -11.80 -6.42
C PHE A 84 -6.13 -12.97 -5.46
N ALA A 85 -6.85 -14.00 -5.91
CA ALA A 85 -7.08 -15.21 -5.13
C ALA A 85 -5.77 -15.97 -4.84
N VAL A 86 -4.90 -16.11 -5.84
CA VAL A 86 -3.57 -16.73 -5.67
C VAL A 86 -2.71 -15.92 -4.69
N PHE A 87 -2.70 -14.59 -4.83
CA PHE A 87 -1.98 -13.70 -3.90
C PHE A 87 -2.48 -13.84 -2.45
N LEU A 88 -3.80 -13.91 -2.25
CA LEU A 88 -4.39 -14.16 -0.93
C LEU A 88 -3.98 -15.53 -0.37
N ALA A 89 -4.01 -16.57 -1.20
CA ALA A 89 -3.61 -17.92 -0.78
C ALA A 89 -2.14 -17.97 -0.32
N ILE A 90 -1.24 -17.34 -1.06
CA ILE A 90 0.18 -17.23 -0.69
C ILE A 90 0.35 -16.46 0.62
N THR A 91 -0.36 -15.34 0.77
CA THR A 91 -0.29 -14.52 1.98
C THR A 91 -0.83 -15.27 3.20
N ALA A 92 -1.95 -15.99 3.05
CA ALA A 92 -2.52 -16.81 4.10
C ALA A 92 -1.57 -17.93 4.52
N TYR A 93 -0.93 -18.60 3.55
CA TYR A 93 0.08 -19.62 3.83
C TYR A 93 1.27 -19.04 4.62
N ARG A 94 1.74 -17.85 4.25
CA ARG A 94 2.85 -17.16 4.93
C ARG A 94 2.49 -16.64 6.33
N MET A 95 1.22 -16.42 6.66
CA MET A 95 0.82 -16.13 8.04
C MET A 95 0.67 -17.39 8.90
N LEU A 96 0.47 -18.55 8.28
CA LEU A 96 0.31 -19.85 8.94
C LEU A 96 1.66 -20.54 9.22
N THR A 97 2.71 -20.12 8.51
CA THR A 97 4.10 -20.60 8.67
C THR A 97 4.89 -19.58 9.46
#